data_AF-A0A8S2M120-F1
#
_entry.id   AF-A0A8S2M120-F1
#
_cell.length_a   1.000
_cell.length_b   1.000
_cell.length_c   1.000
_cell.angle_alpha   90.00
_cell.angle_beta   90.00
_cell.angle_gamma   90.00
#
_symmetry.space_group_name_H-M   'P 1'
#
loop_
_entity.id
_entity.type
_entity.pdbx_description
1 polymer ?
#
loop_
_entity_poly.entity_id
_entity_poly.type
_entity_poly.pdbx_seq_one_letter_code
_entity_poly.pdbx_strand_id
1 'polypeptide(L)'
;QKWLDQLTRALVIEFSLYNANVNLFVSVTMSLEFTSIGSSINDFKIKVFRLYDHLGGYAIIVIIFEIFFCIFTIYAIIHESLLIVKQKKLYFKKFWNL
;
A
#
# COMPACT_ATOMS: atom_id res chain seq x y z
N GLN A 1 -25.85 15.43 -29.00
CA GLN A 1 -25.30 15.14 -27.66
C GLN A 1 -23.79 15.03 -27.79
N LYS A 2 -23.03 15.93 -27.13
CA LYS A 2 -21.57 15.81 -27.03
C LYS A 2 -21.27 15.34 -25.60
N TRP A 3 -20.73 14.13 -25.46
CA TRP A 3 -20.40 13.53 -24.16
C TRP A 3 -19.16 14.16 -23.52
N LEU A 4 -18.23 14.61 -24.38
CA LEU A 4 -17.09 15.44 -24.00
C LEU A 4 -17.32 16.84 -24.58
N ASP A 5 -17.27 17.87 -23.72
CA ASP A 5 -17.45 19.25 -24.14
C ASP A 5 -16.39 20.16 -23.50
N GLN A 6 -16.32 21.42 -23.94
CA GLN A 6 -15.32 22.40 -23.47
C GLN A 6 -15.42 22.72 -21.96
N LEU A 7 -16.53 22.33 -21.33
CA LEU A 7 -16.74 22.45 -19.88
C LEU A 7 -16.23 21.24 -19.08
N THR A 8 -15.87 20.13 -19.75
CA THR A 8 -15.33 18.94 -19.08
C THR A 8 -13.92 19.24 -18.56
N ARG A 9 -13.73 19.18 -17.23
CA ARG A 9 -12.44 19.48 -16.57
C ARG A 9 -11.59 18.27 -16.28
N ALA A 10 -12.21 17.11 -16.09
CA ALA A 10 -11.50 15.86 -15.87
C ALA A 10 -12.36 14.70 -16.38
N LEU A 11 -11.68 13.70 -16.93
CA LEU A 11 -12.25 12.42 -17.33
C LEU A 11 -11.46 11.32 -16.63
N VAL A 12 -12.13 10.54 -15.80
CA VAL A 12 -11.50 9.45 -15.05
C VAL A 12 -12.10 8.13 -15.52
N ILE A 13 -11.24 7.22 -15.94
CA ILE A 13 -11.61 5.85 -16.34
C ILE A 13 -10.99 4.91 -15.31
N GLU A 14 -11.85 4.19 -14.60
CA GLU A 14 -11.44 3.21 -13.60
C GLU A 14 -11.95 1.83 -13.98
N PHE A 15 -11.05 0.85 -13.99
CA PHE A 15 -11.40 -0.54 -14.17
C PHE A 15 -10.46 -1.45 -13.39
N SER A 16 -10.94 -2.65 -13.10
CA SER A 16 -10.19 -3.67 -12.39
C SER A 16 -10.09 -4.93 -13.23
N LEU A 17 -8.91 -5.52 -13.25
CA LEU A 17 -8.60 -6.78 -13.92
C LEU A 17 -8.22 -7.83 -12.88
N TYR A 18 -8.66 -9.07 -13.09
CA TYR A 18 -8.28 -10.20 -12.24
C TYR A 18 -7.55 -11.25 -13.07
N ASN A 19 -6.37 -11.65 -12.61
CA ASN A 19 -5.61 -12.75 -13.18
C ASN A 19 -5.69 -13.97 -12.24
N ALA A 20 -6.50 -14.96 -12.62
CA ALA A 20 -6.72 -16.17 -11.83
C ALA A 20 -5.48 -17.09 -11.74
N ASN A 21 -4.59 -17.08 -12.74
CA ASN A 21 -3.42 -17.97 -12.76
C ASN A 21 -2.41 -17.65 -11.65
N VAL A 22 -2.29 -16.36 -11.30
CA VAL A 22 -1.37 -15.87 -10.26
C VAL A 22 -2.10 -15.20 -9.10
N ASN A 23 -3.45 -15.23 -9.11
CA ASN A 23 -4.33 -14.63 -8.11
C ASN A 23 -3.97 -13.17 -7.78
N LEU A 24 -3.86 -12.35 -8.82
CA LEU A 24 -3.55 -10.93 -8.70
C LEU A 24 -4.70 -10.09 -9.24
N PHE A 25 -5.05 -9.05 -8.49
CA PHE A 25 -5.92 -7.99 -8.91
C PHE A 25 -5.09 -6.79 -9.37
N VAL A 26 -5.54 -6.15 -10.44
CA VAL A 26 -4.96 -4.91 -10.93
C VAL A 26 -6.08 -3.88 -11.02
N SER A 27 -5.95 -2.78 -10.29
CA SER A 27 -6.81 -1.61 -10.44
C SER A 27 -6.08 -0.56 -11.28
N VAL A 28 -6.70 -0.13 -12.37
CA VAL A 28 -6.18 0.88 -13.28
C VAL A 28 -7.10 2.09 -13.20
N THR A 29 -6.52 3.22 -12.79
CA THR A 29 -7.16 4.54 -12.83
C THR A 29 -6.41 5.39 -13.85
N MET A 30 -7.10 5.78 -14.92
CA MET A 30 -6.61 6.74 -15.91
C MET A 30 -7.36 8.04 -15.71
N SER A 31 -6.65 9.14 -15.45
CA SER A 31 -7.23 10.47 -15.32
C SER A 31 -6.69 11.38 -16.41
N LEU A 32 -7.60 12.05 -17.09
CA LEU A 32 -7.31 13.01 -18.14
C LEU A 32 -7.93 14.35 -17.75
N GLU A 33 -7.10 15.29 -17.34
CA GLU A 33 -7.50 16.61 -16.89
C GLU A 33 -7.39 17.62 -18.04
N PHE A 34 -8.44 18.41 -18.26
CA PHE A 34 -8.48 19.44 -19.29
C PHE A 34 -8.27 20.81 -18.66
N THR A 35 -7.14 21.43 -19.01
CA THR A 35 -6.83 22.80 -18.60
C THR A 35 -7.71 23.82 -19.32
N SER A 36 -7.89 25.00 -18.73
CA SER A 36 -8.67 26.10 -19.32
C SER A 36 -8.12 26.63 -20.65
N ILE A 37 -6.90 26.24 -21.03
CA ILE A 37 -6.23 26.64 -22.28
C ILE A 37 -6.46 25.59 -23.39
N GLY A 38 -7.11 24.46 -23.06
CA GLY A 38 -7.39 23.37 -24.00
C GLY A 38 -6.32 22.28 -24.06
N SER A 39 -5.29 22.35 -23.22
CA SER A 39 -4.30 21.26 -23.07
C SER A 39 -4.83 20.18 -22.12
N SER A 40 -4.52 18.92 -22.40
CA SER A 40 -4.85 17.77 -21.54
C SER A 40 -3.62 17.29 -20.74
N ILE A 41 -3.79 17.04 -19.45
CA ILE A 41 -2.80 16.39 -18.58
C ILE A 41 -3.28 14.97 -18.32
N ASN A 42 -2.43 13.98 -18.61
CA ASN A 42 -2.78 12.57 -18.47
C ASN A 42 -1.99 11.98 -17.30
N ASP A 43 -2.67 11.25 -16.41
CA ASP A 43 -2.06 10.50 -15.32
C ASP A 43 -2.63 9.07 -15.28
N PHE A 44 -1.75 8.10 -15.01
CA PHE A 44 -2.07 6.67 -15.01
C PHE A 44 -1.59 6.05 -13.71
N LYS A 45 -2.53 5.55 -12.92
CA LYS A 45 -2.25 4.86 -11.66
C LYS A 45 -2.62 3.39 -11.80
N ILE A 46 -1.60 2.55 -11.77
CA ILE A 46 -1.75 1.09 -11.82
C ILE A 46 -1.38 0.55 -10.44
N LYS A 47 -2.35 -0.07 -9.77
CA LYS A 47 -2.17 -0.71 -8.47
C LYS A 47 -2.37 -2.21 -8.60
N VAL A 48 -1.32 -2.97 -8.32
CA VAL A 48 -1.35 -4.44 -8.29
C VAL A 48 -1.43 -4.89 -6.84
N PHE A 49 -2.40 -5.73 -6.51
CA PHE A 49 -2.58 -6.24 -5.15
C PHE A 49 -3.14 -7.66 -5.16
N ARG A 50 -2.89 -8.40 -4.08
CA ARG A 50 -3.52 -9.70 -3.82
C ARG A 50 -4.68 -9.49 -2.87
N LEU A 51 -5.89 -9.71 -3.35
CA LEU A 51 -7.07 -9.65 -2.50
C LEU A 51 -7.27 -10.95 -1.72
N TYR A 52 -6.94 -12.10 -2.35
CA TYR A 52 -7.06 -13.42 -1.75
C TYR A 52 -5.69 -14.00 -1.41
N ASP A 53 -5.02 -13.51 -0.37
CA ASP A 53 -3.65 -13.92 -0.07
C ASP A 53 -3.51 -15.38 0.43
N HIS A 54 -4.61 -16.05 0.78
CA HIS A 54 -4.57 -17.33 1.52
C HIS A 54 -5.05 -18.56 0.73
N LEU A 55 -5.20 -18.45 -0.60
CA LEU A 55 -5.77 -19.53 -1.43
C LEU A 55 -4.72 -20.43 -2.13
N GLY A 56 -3.45 -20.38 -1.73
CA GLY A 56 -2.35 -21.14 -2.37
C GLY A 56 -1.58 -22.06 -1.42
N GLY A 57 -0.83 -23.02 -1.97
CA GLY A 57 -0.06 -24.01 -1.20
C GLY A 57 1.00 -23.44 -0.24
N TYR A 58 1.44 -22.19 -0.45
CA TYR A 58 2.40 -21.49 0.42
C TYR A 58 1.75 -20.61 1.49
N ALA A 59 0.42 -20.44 1.49
CA ALA A 59 -0.27 -19.55 2.41
C ALA A 59 0.00 -19.88 3.89
N ILE A 60 0.05 -21.18 4.22
CA ILE A 60 0.30 -21.61 5.59
C ILE A 60 1.70 -21.26 6.08
N ILE A 61 2.70 -21.32 5.20
CA ILE A 61 4.08 -20.96 5.51
C ILE A 61 4.15 -19.45 5.79
N VAL A 62 3.50 -18.63 4.96
CA VAL A 62 3.44 -17.18 5.14
C VAL A 62 2.80 -16.83 6.49
N ILE A 63 1.67 -17.46 6.84
CA ILE A 63 0.99 -17.24 8.13
C ILE A 63 1.91 -17.61 9.30
N ILE A 64 2.64 -18.74 9.21
CA ILE A 64 3.59 -19.14 10.24
C ILE A 64 4.67 -18.07 10.44
N PHE A 65 5.26 -17.56 9.35
CA PHE A 65 6.26 -16.49 9.41
C PHE A 65 5.68 -15.17 9.95
N GLU A 66 4.43 -14.84 9.61
CA GLU A 66 3.74 -13.66 10.13
C GLU A 66 3.53 -13.75 11.65
N ILE A 67 3.14 -14.93 12.16
CA ILE A 67 3.02 -15.18 13.60
C ILE A 67 4.39 -15.03 14.28
N PHE A 68 5.45 -15.63 13.72
CA PHE A 68 6.80 -15.47 14.27
C PHE A 68 7.26 -14.01 14.27
N PHE A 69 6.99 -13.26 13.20
CA PHE A 69 7.30 -11.84 13.10
C PHE A 69 6.54 -11.02 14.15
N CYS A 70 5.25 -11.28 14.35
CA CYS A 70 4.45 -10.64 15.39
C CYS A 70 5.01 -10.92 16.79
N ILE A 71 5.36 -12.18 17.10
CA ILE A 71 5.96 -12.55 18.39
C ILE A 71 7.28 -11.82 18.61
N PHE A 72 8.16 -11.80 17.60
CA PHE A 72 9.45 -11.11 17.67
C PHE A 72 9.25 -9.60 17.88
N THR A 73 8.30 -9.00 17.18
CA THR A 73 7.97 -7.57 17.30
C THR A 73 7.45 -7.24 18.70
N ILE A 74 6.54 -8.04 19.25
CA ILE A 74 6.02 -7.84 20.61
C ILE A 74 7.14 -7.99 21.63
N TYR A 75 8.00 -9.00 21.49
CA TYR A 75 9.16 -9.18 22.36
C TYR A 75 10.09 -7.96 22.32
N ALA A 76 10.40 -7.44 21.13
CA ALA A 76 11.25 -6.27 20.96
C ALA A 76 10.61 -5.02 21.60
N ILE A 77 9.31 -4.80 21.42
CA ILE A 77 8.59 -3.68 22.05
C ILE A 77 8.64 -3.78 23.58
N ILE A 78 8.42 -4.97 24.15
CA ILE A 78 8.50 -5.17 25.62
C ILE A 78 9.93 -4.95 26.11
N HIS A 79 10.92 -5.51 25.41
CA HIS A 79 12.33 -5.36 25.76
C HIS A 79 12.76 -3.88 25.73
N GLU A 80 12.48 -3.17 24.65
CA GLU A 80 12.83 -1.76 24.51
C GLU A 80 12.05 -0.87 25.47
N SER A 81 10.76 -1.12 25.68
CA SER A 81 9.98 -0.36 26.67
C SER A 81 10.53 -0.50 28.09
N LEU A 82 10.93 -1.70 28.50
CA LEU A 82 11.59 -1.91 29.80
C LEU A 82 12.96 -1.20 29.88
N LEU A 83 13.72 -1.18 28.78
CA LEU A 83 14.99 -0.45 28.70
C LEU A 83 14.79 1.07 28.78
N ILE A 84 13.76 1.60 28.10
CA ILE A 84 13.38 3.01 28.14
C ILE A 84 12.98 3.40 29.57
N VAL A 85 12.21 2.57 30.27
CA VAL A 85 11.83 2.85 31.67
C VAL A 85 13.07 2.87 32.59
N LYS A 86 14.02 1.95 32.40
CA LYS A 86 15.26 1.90 33.19
C LYS A 86 16.22 3.06 32.89
N GLN A 87 16.43 3.38 31.62
CA GLN A 87 17.44 4.36 31.19
C GLN A 87 16.88 5.79 31.02
N LYS A 88 15.55 5.95 30.99
CA LYS A 88 14.84 7.24 30.86
C LYS A 88 15.41 8.06 29.69
N LYS A 89 15.89 9.28 29.97
CA LYS A 89 16.47 10.20 28.97
C LYS A 89 17.83 9.74 28.42
N LEU A 90 18.54 8.83 29.10
CA LEU A 90 19.82 8.30 28.62
C LEU A 90 19.65 7.30 27.48
N TYR A 91 18.46 6.68 27.36
CA TYR A 91 18.13 5.77 26.27
C TYR A 91 18.26 6.48 24.90
N PHE A 92 17.62 7.63 24.75
CA PHE A 92 17.59 8.43 23.51
C PHE A 92 18.92 9.12 23.19
N LYS A 93 19.93 9.06 24.07
CA LYS A 93 21.26 9.60 23.77
C LYS A 93 22.17 8.62 23.04
N LYS A 94 21.78 7.34 22.95
CA LYS A 94 22.54 6.32 22.23
C LYS A 94 22.10 6.31 20.78
N PHE A 95 23.06 6.43 19.86
CA PHE A 95 22.83 6.41 18.40
C PHE A 95 22.07 5.16 17.94
N TRP A 96 22.37 4.00 18.51
CA TRP A 96 21.74 2.72 18.15
C TRP A 96 20.32 2.52 18.70
N ASN A 97 19.86 3.43 19.56
CA ASN A 97 18.54 3.37 20.19
C ASN A 97 17.56 4.39 19.59
N LEU A 98 18.05 5.25 18.68
CA LEU A 98 17.31 6.31 17.99
C LEU A 98 17.03 5.88 16.54
#